data_AF-A0A935HSA1-F1
#
_entry.id   AF-A0A935HSA1-F1
#
_cell.length_a   1.000
_cell.length_b   1.000
_cell.length_c   1.000
_cell.angle_alpha   90.00
_cell.angle_beta   90.00
_cell.angle_gamma   90.00
#
_symmetry.space_group_name_H-M   'P 1'
#
loop_
_entity.id
_entity.type
_entity.pdbx_description
1 polymer ?
#
loop_
_entity_poly.entity_id
_entity_poly.type
_entity_poly.pdbx_seq_one_letter_code
_entity_poly.pdbx_strand_id
1 'polypeptide(L)'
;MRRIGRSKQAYYKQLHHKADTTVKEETIVGLIKKKREIWKRGSGRNLHQCLLPELKQHNIKIGRDKFLMCSGTTNCSSNQNDAERKPLVVIIISTDIKI
;
A
#
# COMPACT_ATOMS: atom_id res chain seq x y z
N MET A 1 -14.49 -24.36 -29.17
CA MET A 1 -14.37 -23.09 -28.40
C MET A 1 -14.48 -23.37 -26.91
N ARG A 2 -13.42 -23.14 -26.11
CA ARG A 2 -13.44 -23.36 -24.64
C ARG A 2 -13.86 -22.08 -23.94
N ARG A 3 -15.08 -22.05 -23.36
CA ARG A 3 -15.56 -20.93 -22.55
C ARG A 3 -14.78 -20.96 -21.22
N ILE A 4 -13.87 -20.02 -21.00
CA ILE A 4 -13.10 -19.92 -19.75
C ILE A 4 -14.00 -19.28 -18.69
N GLY A 5 -14.90 -20.06 -18.10
CA GLY A 5 -15.62 -19.67 -16.91
C GLY A 5 -14.77 -19.97 -15.68
N ARG A 6 -14.39 -18.96 -14.89
CA ARG A 6 -13.72 -19.19 -13.61
C ARG A 6 -14.61 -20.08 -12.74
N SER A 7 -14.05 -21.13 -12.13
CA SER A 7 -14.82 -22.00 -11.24
C SER A 7 -15.30 -21.22 -10.02
N LYS A 8 -16.45 -21.60 -9.47
CA LYS A 8 -16.99 -21.03 -8.22
C LYS A 8 -15.96 -21.07 -7.08
N GLN A 9 -15.14 -22.11 -7.02
CA GLN A 9 -14.05 -22.24 -6.04
C GLN A 9 -12.93 -21.20 -6.26
N ALA A 10 -12.53 -20.96 -7.52
CA ALA A 10 -11.53 -19.94 -7.83
C ALA A 10 -12.03 -18.53 -7.48
N TYR A 11 -13.33 -18.28 -7.66
CA TYR A 11 -13.97 -17.03 -7.27
C TYR A 11 -13.87 -16.76 -5.77
N TYR A 12 -14.28 -17.71 -4.91
CA TYR A 12 -14.19 -17.52 -3.47
C TYR A 12 -12.74 -17.40 -2.97
N LYS A 13 -11.81 -18.18 -3.54
CA LYS A 13 -10.38 -18.04 -3.23
C LYS A 13 -9.89 -16.62 -3.55
N GLN A 14 -10.29 -16.05 -4.69
CA GLN A 14 -9.95 -14.68 -5.03
C GLN A 14 -10.58 -13.67 -4.07
N LEU A 15 -11.83 -13.88 -3.66
CA LEU A 15 -12.55 -12.98 -2.75
C LEU A 15 -11.93 -12.97 -1.35
N HIS A 16 -11.63 -14.14 -0.78
CA HIS A 16 -10.92 -14.27 0.49
C HIS A 16 -9.52 -13.65 0.42
N HIS A 17 -8.76 -13.95 -0.64
CA HIS A 17 -7.43 -13.37 -0.81
C HIS A 17 -7.49 -11.84 -0.89
N LYS A 18 -8.48 -11.27 -1.57
CA LYS A 18 -8.68 -9.81 -1.63
C LYS A 18 -8.97 -9.24 -0.24
N ALA A 19 -9.91 -9.84 0.50
CA ALA A 19 -10.24 -9.40 1.86
C ALA A 19 -9.02 -9.43 2.79
N ASP A 20 -8.26 -10.54 2.79
CA ASP A 20 -7.04 -10.68 3.60
C ASP A 20 -5.96 -9.67 3.22
N THR A 21 -5.88 -9.31 1.93
CA THR A 21 -4.93 -8.30 1.44
C THR A 21 -5.32 -6.91 1.90
N THR A 22 -6.61 -6.54 1.80
CA THR A 22 -7.12 -5.24 2.24
C THR A 22 -6.83 -4.99 3.73
N VAL A 23 -7.10 -5.98 4.60
CA VAL A 23 -6.87 -5.86 6.05
C VAL A 23 -5.38 -5.60 6.35
N LYS A 24 -4.48 -6.29 5.65
CA LYS A 24 -3.03 -6.09 5.81
C LYS A 24 -2.61 -4.70 5.33
N GLU A 25 -3.13 -4.26 4.19
CA GLU A 25 -2.85 -2.94 3.62
C GLU A 25 -3.28 -1.81 4.55
N GLU A 26 -4.49 -1.88 5.11
CA GLU A 26 -4.99 -0.91 6.09
C GLU A 26 -4.11 -0.85 7.34
N THR A 27 -3.67 -2.02 7.83
CA THR A 27 -2.75 -2.10 8.98
C THR A 27 -1.42 -1.42 8.67
N ILE A 28 -0.84 -1.65 7.49
CA ILE A 28 0.41 -1.01 7.05
C ILE A 28 0.24 0.51 6.98
N VAL A 29 -0.82 0.99 6.34
CA VAL A 29 -1.10 2.43 6.20
C VAL A 29 -1.30 3.08 7.56
N GLY A 30 -2.00 2.43 8.48
CA GLY A 30 -2.18 2.88 9.86
C GLY A 30 -0.85 3.04 10.60
N LEU A 31 0.04 2.04 10.51
CA LEU A 31 1.38 2.08 11.11
C LEU A 31 2.24 3.22 10.53
N ILE A 32 2.20 3.40 9.20
CA ILE A 32 2.92 4.49 8.51
C ILE A 32 2.44 5.85 9.02
N LYS A 33 1.11 6.08 9.06
CA LYS A 33 0.54 7.35 9.52
C LYS A 33 0.96 7.66 10.95
N LYS A 34 0.84 6.69 11.85
CA LYS A 34 1.24 6.82 13.26
C LYS A 34 2.73 7.18 13.42
N LYS A 35 3.61 6.58 12.61
CA LYS A 35 5.04 6.97 12.63
C LYS A 35 5.33 8.30 11.96
N ARG A 36 4.59 8.69 10.92
CA ARG A 36 4.74 9.97 10.23
C ARG A 36 4.28 11.17 11.07
N GLU A 37 3.37 10.97 12.03
CA GLU A 37 3.00 11.99 13.02
C GLU A 37 4.22 12.45 13.83
N ILE A 38 5.03 11.48 14.27
CA ILE A 38 6.25 11.71 15.05
C ILE A 38 7.40 12.12 14.13
N TRP A 39 7.53 11.46 12.98
CA TRP A 39 8.65 11.61 12.06
C TRP A 39 8.26 12.40 10.81
N LYS A 40 8.27 13.73 10.96
CA LYS A 40 7.84 14.67 9.91
C LYS A 40 8.74 14.69 8.69
N ARG A 41 10.05 14.42 8.84
CA ARG A 41 11.03 14.41 7.75
C ARG A 41 11.96 13.20 7.90
N GLY A 42 11.95 12.33 6.89
CA GLY A 42 12.73 11.11 6.87
C GLY A 42 12.55 10.35 5.56
N SER A 43 13.60 9.65 5.14
CA SER A 43 13.58 8.80 3.94
C SER A 43 12.62 7.62 4.13
N GLY A 44 11.85 7.30 3.09
CA GLY A 44 10.96 6.13 3.08
C GLY A 44 11.70 4.81 3.32
N ARG A 45 13.00 4.74 2.99
CA ARG A 45 13.84 3.56 3.27
C ARG A 45 14.09 3.37 4.76
N ASN A 46 14.39 4.46 5.47
CA ASN A 46 14.62 4.41 6.92
C ASN A 46 13.30 4.12 7.63
N LEU A 47 12.19 4.68 7.14
CA LEU A 47 10.87 4.38 7.67
C LEU A 47 10.51 2.90 7.53
N HIS A 48 10.80 2.27 6.38
CA HIS A 48 10.59 0.84 6.18
C HIS A 48 11.37 0.01 7.21
N GLN A 49 12.67 0.31 7.37
CA GLN A 49 13.53 -0.38 8.35
C GLN A 49 13.03 -0.23 9.79
N CYS A 50 12.61 0.98 10.18
CA CYS A 50 12.06 1.22 11.51
C CYS A 50 10.72 0.51 11.75
N LEU A 51 9.92 0.30 10.70
CA LEU A 51 8.64 -0.40 10.78
C LEU A 51 8.78 -1.92 10.66
N LEU A 52 9.91 -2.47 10.21
CA LEU A 52 10.15 -3.93 10.15
C LEU A 52 9.81 -4.69 11.45
N PRO A 53 10.21 -4.25 12.66
CA PRO A 53 9.84 -4.94 13.89
C PRO A 53 8.32 -4.95 14.12
N GLU A 54 7.65 -3.81 13.89
CA GLU A 54 6.21 -3.65 14.08
C GLU A 54 5.43 -4.49 13.04
N LEU A 55 5.87 -4.48 11.78
CA LEU A 55 5.32 -5.33 10.71
C LEU A 55 5.49 -6.82 11.01
N LYS A 56 6.63 -7.22 11.59
CA LYS A 56 6.89 -8.60 12.01
C LYS A 56 5.95 -9.03 13.15
N GLN A 57 5.67 -8.13 14.10
CA GLN A 57 4.71 -8.39 15.18
C GLN A 57 3.29 -8.67 14.64
N HIS A 58 2.89 -7.98 13.57
CA HIS A 58 1.62 -8.20 12.89
C HIS A 58 1.67 -9.36 11.85
N ASN A 59 2.77 -10.10 11.75
CA ASN A 59 3.00 -11.14 10.74
C ASN A 59 2.84 -10.65 9.28
N ILE A 60 3.11 -9.37 9.02
CA ILE A 60 2.99 -8.76 7.71
C ILE A 60 4.35 -8.76 7.01
N LYS A 61 4.44 -9.51 5.91
CA LYS A 61 5.61 -9.48 5.02
C LYS A 61 5.32 -8.53 3.86
N ILE A 62 6.04 -7.41 3.82
CA ILE A 62 5.98 -6.45 2.70
C ILE A 62 7.39 -6.09 2.23
N GLY A 63 7.61 -6.20 0.93
CA GLY A 63 8.86 -5.79 0.30
C GLY A 63 9.01 -4.27 0.26
N ARG A 64 10.25 -3.79 0.18
CA ARG A 64 10.58 -2.36 0.15
C ARG A 64 9.81 -1.59 -0.91
N ASP A 65 9.75 -2.10 -2.13
CA ASP A 65 9.17 -1.36 -3.26
C ASP A 65 7.64 -1.25 -3.13
N LYS A 66 6.97 -2.30 -2.65
CA LYS A 66 5.54 -2.24 -2.28
C LYS A 66 5.30 -1.28 -1.12
N PHE A 67 6.18 -1.27 -0.13
CA PHE A 67 6.07 -0.36 1.01
C PHE A 67 6.21 1.11 0.57
N LEU A 68 7.17 1.42 -0.29
CA LEU A 68 7.38 2.78 -0.80
C LEU A 68 6.17 3.25 -1.61
N MET A 69 5.60 2.38 -2.45
CA MET A 69 4.34 2.65 -3.16
C MET A 69 3.21 2.99 -2.19
N CYS A 70 2.97 2.13 -1.20
CA CYS A 70 1.99 2.33 -0.13
C CYS A 70 2.18 3.62 0.70
N SER A 71 3.42 4.11 0.80
CA SER A 71 3.74 5.31 1.59
C SER A 71 3.50 6.62 0.83
N GLY A 72 3.49 6.58 -0.51
CA GLY A 72 3.30 7.74 -1.39
C GLY A 72 1.88 7.89 -1.92
N THR A 73 1.07 6.83 -1.88
CA THR A 73 -0.34 6.85 -2.32
C THR A 73 -1.26 6.41 -1.18
N THR A 74 -2.48 6.95 -1.15
CA THR A 74 -3.52 6.54 -0.19
C THR A 74 -4.06 5.12 -0.44
N ASN A 75 -3.70 4.50 -1.57
CA ASN A 75 -4.13 3.14 -1.95
C ASN A 75 -2.91 2.26 -2.21
N CYS A 76 -2.84 1.14 -1.49
CA CYS A 76 -1.78 0.12 -1.53
C CYS A 76 -2.02 -0.99 -2.57
N SER A 77 -3.23 -1.06 -3.14
CA SER A 77 -3.68 -2.22 -3.89
C SER A 77 -3.00 -2.30 -5.25
N SER A 78 -2.08 -3.25 -5.39
CA SER A 78 -1.52 -3.63 -6.69
C SER A 78 -2.57 -4.41 -7.49
N ASN A 79 -3.45 -3.72 -8.20
CA ASN A 79 -4.20 -4.29 -9.33
C ASN A 79 -4.04 -3.38 -10.54
N GLN A 80 -3.45 -3.92 -11.61
CA GLN A 80 -3.22 -3.27 -12.90
C GLN A 80 -4.51 -3.02 -13.72
N ASN A 81 -5.68 -2.80 -13.08
CA ASN A 81 -6.94 -2.51 -13.79
C ASN A 81 -7.76 -1.38 -13.14
N ASP A 82 -7.11 -0.43 -12.46
CA ASP A 82 -7.77 0.78 -11.97
C ASP A 82 -7.32 1.99 -12.84
N ALA A 83 -7.65 1.94 -14.14
CA ALA A 83 -7.43 3.04 -15.08
C ALA A 83 -8.48 4.17 -14.96
N GLU A 84 -9.41 4.09 -14.01
CA GLU A 84 -10.53 5.02 -13.91
C GLU A 84 -10.79 5.45 -12.46
N ARG A 85 -9.81 6.14 -11.86
CA ARG A 85 -10.03 7.05 -10.74
C ARG A 85 -8.92 8.11 -10.69
N LYS A 86 -9.07 9.14 -11.51
CA LYS A 86 -8.57 10.49 -11.19
C LYS A 86 -9.80 11.31 -10.77
N PRO A 87 -9.70 12.09 -9.69
CA PRO A 87 -9.18 13.44 -9.88
C PRO A 87 -8.09 13.82 -8.87
N LEU A 88 -7.12 14.57 -9.40
CA LEU A 88 -6.43 15.71 -8.78
C LEU A 88 -6.24 15.69 -7.25
N VAL A 89 -5.07 15.22 -6.79
CA VAL A 89 -4.27 15.92 -5.76
C VAL A 89 -2.79 15.69 -6.07
N VAL A 90 -2.29 16.36 -7.10
CA VAL A 90 -0.91 16.86 -7.11
C VAL A 90 -0.98 18.22 -6.39
N ILE A 91 0.01 18.58 -5.55
CA ILE A 91 0.22 19.80 -4.71
C ILE A 91 0.22 19.40 -3.21
N ILE A 92 1.28 19.44 -2.36
CA ILE A 92 2.67 19.95 -2.40
C ILE A 92 3.50 19.18 -1.33
N ILE A 93 4.64 18.59 -1.68
CA ILE A 93 5.81 18.49 -0.78
C ILE A 93 7.08 18.37 -1.63
N SER A 94 7.42 19.46 -2.32
CA SER A 94 8.76 19.82 -2.82
C SER A 94 8.61 20.59 -4.12
N THR A 95 8.48 21.91 -4.03
CA THR A 95 9.16 22.89 -4.88
C THR A 95 8.74 24.26 -4.39
N ASP A 96 9.52 24.84 -3.48
CA ASP A 96 9.70 26.29 -3.35
C ASP A 96 11.01 26.51 -2.59
N ILE A 97 12.10 26.25 -3.30
CA ILE A 97 13.39 26.90 -3.06
C ILE A 97 13.69 27.60 -4.39
N LYS A 98 13.42 28.90 -4.44
CA LYS A 98 14.09 29.82 -5.35
C LYS A 98 14.90 30.77 -4.47
N ILE A 99 16.15 30.92 -4.89
CA ILE A 99 17.25 31.70 -4.31
C ILE A 99 16.80 33.13 -3.98
#